data_AF-A0A382IMG1-F1
#
_entry.id   AF-A0A382IMG1-F1
#
_cell.length_a   1.000
_cell.length_b   1.000
_cell.length_c   1.000
_cell.angle_alpha   90.00
_cell.angle_beta   90.00
_cell.angle_gamma   90.00
#
_symmetry.space_group_name_H-M   'P 1'
#
loop_
_entity.id
_entity.type
_entity.pdbx_description
1 polymer ?
#
loop_
_entity_poly.entity_id
_entity_poly.type
_entity_poly.pdbx_seq_one_letter_code
_entity_poly.pdbx_strand_id
1 'polypeptide(L)'
;MVYSDEEILKSFEQSKDKVISFFKRISKDHGFNNDQTDTLVNSVKYLIYSLKMNKTERLDAEIQYNEENRSEIKDKLKRLKKFYSANHDLVDEIAPSREKERFHKIIQNKIKSLEKSLDFDSKSRAGENKGVVFALRDLIYCLEDFDFPRTKQIDIVYELFKEFNFDDYGKETHTKEILIGEPEQKERIRKYFQSPLLNERKELIKMNQYIQDNQDRLSNSPEAKEARDLISGSSRS
;
A
#
# COMPACT_ATOMS: atom_id res chain seq x y z
N MET A 1 -1.24 9.17 -0.81
CA MET A 1 -1.64 9.53 -2.18
C MET A 1 -2.00 11.01 -2.13
N VAL A 2 -1.31 11.86 -2.89
CA VAL A 2 -1.42 13.35 -2.86
C VAL A 2 -2.68 13.86 -3.57
N TYR A 3 -3.40 12.96 -4.22
CA TYR A 3 -4.61 13.28 -4.97
C TYR A 3 -5.82 12.92 -4.15
N SER A 4 -6.84 13.78 -4.20
CA SER A 4 -8.11 13.43 -3.60
C SER A 4 -8.66 12.20 -4.31
N ASP A 5 -9.32 11.32 -3.57
CA ASP A 5 -9.98 10.16 -4.16
C ASP A 5 -10.89 10.60 -5.33
N GLU A 6 -11.49 11.80 -5.26
CA GLU A 6 -12.30 12.40 -6.32
C GLU A 6 -11.54 12.62 -7.65
N GLU A 7 -10.31 13.12 -7.62
CA GLU A 7 -9.51 13.33 -8.84
C GLU A 7 -9.14 12.00 -9.51
N ILE A 8 -8.80 11.01 -8.68
CA ILE A 8 -8.47 9.67 -9.15
C ILE A 8 -9.70 9.01 -9.76
N LEU A 9 -10.84 9.07 -9.06
CA LEU A 9 -12.13 8.59 -9.51
C LEU A 9 -12.51 9.20 -10.85
N LYS A 10 -12.38 10.53 -10.97
CA LYS A 10 -12.70 11.25 -12.20
C LYS A 10 -11.81 10.82 -13.36
N SER A 11 -10.50 10.65 -13.12
CA SER A 11 -9.57 10.16 -14.15
C SER A 11 -9.92 8.74 -14.60
N PHE A 12 -10.32 7.87 -13.67
CA PHE A 12 -10.77 6.53 -14.01
C PHE A 12 -12.06 6.56 -14.84
N GLU A 13 -13.08 7.30 -14.42
CA GLU A 13 -14.36 7.40 -15.15
C GLU A 13 -14.15 7.91 -16.58
N GLN A 14 -13.23 8.87 -16.80
CA GLN A 14 -12.86 9.33 -18.14
C GLN A 14 -12.18 8.28 -19.03
N SER A 15 -11.67 7.19 -18.46
CA SER A 15 -10.98 6.11 -19.19
C SER A 15 -11.64 4.76 -19.02
N LYS A 16 -12.78 4.69 -18.35
CA LYS A 16 -13.46 3.46 -17.98
C LYS A 16 -13.83 2.63 -19.20
N ASP A 17 -14.39 3.25 -20.23
CA ASP A 17 -14.73 2.56 -21.47
C ASP A 17 -13.49 1.96 -22.16
N LYS A 18 -12.37 2.69 -22.13
CA LYS A 18 -11.08 2.20 -22.66
C LYS A 18 -10.57 1.01 -21.84
N VAL A 19 -10.64 1.07 -20.51
CA VAL A 19 -10.24 -0.03 -19.61
C VAL A 19 -11.11 -1.27 -19.80
N ILE A 20 -12.43 -1.08 -19.87
CA ILE A 20 -13.38 -2.18 -20.13
C ILE A 20 -13.10 -2.80 -21.48
N SER A 21 -12.91 -1.99 -22.53
CA SER A 21 -12.60 -2.46 -23.87
C SER A 21 -11.27 -3.21 -23.91
N PHE A 22 -10.26 -2.73 -23.18
CA PHE A 22 -8.97 -3.39 -23.03
C PHE A 22 -9.15 -4.80 -22.41
N PHE A 23 -9.72 -4.91 -21.21
CA PHE A 23 -9.83 -6.20 -20.54
C PHE A 23 -10.75 -7.17 -21.30
N LYS A 24 -11.85 -6.70 -21.90
CA LYS A 24 -12.69 -7.54 -22.77
C LYS A 24 -11.91 -8.08 -23.96
N ARG A 25 -11.09 -7.25 -24.61
CA ARG A 25 -10.30 -7.66 -25.77
C ARG A 25 -9.30 -8.75 -25.40
N ILE A 26 -8.56 -8.57 -24.30
CA ILE A 26 -7.49 -9.49 -23.91
C ILE A 26 -8.03 -10.72 -23.15
N SER A 27 -9.31 -10.71 -22.72
CA SER A 27 -9.95 -11.82 -21.98
C SER A 27 -9.89 -13.15 -22.69
N LYS A 28 -10.00 -13.15 -24.02
CA LYS A 28 -9.97 -14.36 -24.84
C LYS A 28 -8.57 -14.98 -24.88
N ASP A 29 -7.56 -14.14 -25.05
CA ASP A 29 -6.17 -14.56 -25.17
C ASP A 29 -5.60 -15.00 -23.81
N HIS A 30 -6.08 -14.37 -22.74
CA HIS A 30 -5.70 -14.66 -21.37
C HIS A 30 -6.74 -15.47 -20.60
N GLY A 31 -7.77 -16.03 -21.25
CA GLY A 31 -8.73 -16.98 -20.66
C GLY A 31 -9.32 -16.57 -19.30
N PHE A 32 -9.79 -15.33 -19.15
CA PHE A 32 -10.59 -14.92 -17.98
C PHE A 32 -12.05 -14.64 -18.36
N ASN A 33 -12.96 -14.90 -17.42
CA ASN A 33 -14.41 -14.76 -17.65
C ASN A 33 -14.91 -13.31 -17.42
N ASN A 34 -16.22 -13.09 -17.58
CA ASN A 34 -16.82 -11.76 -17.42
C ASN A 34 -16.67 -11.22 -15.98
N ASP A 35 -16.88 -12.05 -14.96
CA ASP A 35 -16.76 -11.63 -13.55
C ASP A 35 -15.32 -11.22 -13.19
N GLN A 36 -14.35 -11.99 -13.70
CA GLN A 36 -12.93 -11.67 -13.59
C GLN A 36 -12.60 -10.39 -14.36
N THR A 37 -13.19 -10.19 -15.54
CA THR A 37 -13.05 -8.95 -16.32
C THR A 37 -13.51 -7.74 -15.51
N ASP A 38 -14.69 -7.80 -14.90
CA ASP A 38 -15.22 -6.69 -14.10
C ASP A 38 -14.38 -6.44 -12.84
N THR A 39 -13.85 -7.50 -12.23
CA THR A 39 -12.91 -7.39 -11.11
C THR A 39 -11.62 -6.67 -11.52
N LEU A 40 -11.03 -7.03 -12.67
CA LEU A 40 -9.81 -6.41 -13.19
C LEU A 40 -10.00 -4.95 -13.61
N VAL A 41 -11.17 -4.61 -14.16
CA VAL A 41 -11.53 -3.22 -14.49
C VAL A 41 -11.49 -2.36 -13.23
N ASN A 42 -12.03 -2.86 -12.12
CA ASN A 42 -12.03 -2.13 -10.85
C ASN A 42 -10.64 -2.08 -10.19
N SER A 43 -9.84 -3.14 -10.33
CA SER A 43 -8.51 -3.22 -9.69
C SER A 43 -7.49 -2.22 -10.26
N VAL A 44 -7.71 -1.67 -11.46
CA VAL A 44 -6.79 -0.70 -12.07
C VAL A 44 -7.19 0.76 -11.86
N LYS A 45 -8.25 1.01 -11.07
CA LYS A 45 -8.80 2.36 -10.87
C LYS A 45 -7.77 3.41 -10.48
N TYR A 46 -6.96 3.11 -9.47
CA TYR A 46 -5.89 3.98 -9.01
C TYR A 46 -4.69 3.99 -9.98
N LEU A 47 -4.47 2.88 -10.67
CA LEU A 47 -3.36 2.72 -11.62
C LEU A 47 -3.54 3.61 -12.85
N ILE A 48 -4.75 3.71 -13.38
CA ILE A 48 -5.04 4.55 -14.56
C ILE A 48 -4.62 6.00 -14.34
N TYR A 49 -4.81 6.52 -13.13
CA TYR A 49 -4.38 7.86 -12.78
C TYR A 49 -2.86 8.01 -12.93
N SER A 50 -2.08 7.09 -12.37
CA SER A 50 -0.61 7.11 -12.47
C SER A 50 -0.09 6.83 -13.88
N LEU A 51 -0.76 5.99 -14.68
CA LEU A 51 -0.32 5.68 -16.05
C LEU A 51 -0.46 6.86 -17.02
N LYS A 52 -1.37 7.80 -16.73
CA LYS A 52 -1.54 9.02 -17.54
C LYS A 52 -0.50 10.09 -17.27
N MET A 53 0.22 9.99 -16.16
CA MET A 53 1.22 10.96 -15.76
C MET A 53 2.54 10.72 -16.47
N ASN A 54 3.21 11.79 -16.86
CA ASN A 54 4.59 11.68 -17.33
C ASN A 54 5.56 11.45 -16.16
N LYS A 55 6.81 11.07 -16.47
CA LYS A 55 7.83 10.74 -15.45
C LYS A 55 8.06 11.86 -14.44
N THR A 56 8.12 13.10 -14.90
CA THR A 56 8.35 14.28 -14.05
C THR A 56 7.17 14.50 -13.11
N GLU A 57 5.94 14.45 -13.62
CA GLU A 57 4.72 14.59 -12.82
C GLU A 57 4.65 13.51 -11.72
N ARG A 58 4.99 12.27 -12.03
CA ARG A 58 5.02 11.18 -11.02
C ARG A 58 6.08 11.41 -9.97
N LEU A 59 7.25 11.92 -10.35
CA LEU A 59 8.32 12.23 -9.41
C LEU A 59 7.90 13.37 -8.47
N ASP A 60 7.33 14.45 -9.01
CA ASP A 60 6.85 15.59 -8.24
C ASP A 60 5.74 15.18 -7.26
N ALA A 61 4.80 14.33 -7.71
CA ALA A 61 3.75 13.76 -6.88
C ALA A 61 4.31 12.95 -5.69
N GLU A 62 5.33 12.13 -5.94
CA GLU A 62 5.99 11.33 -4.91
C GLU A 62 6.79 12.21 -3.93
N ILE A 63 7.44 13.27 -4.43
CA ILE A 63 8.13 14.25 -3.58
C ILE A 63 7.12 14.92 -2.65
N GLN A 64 6.03 15.45 -3.19
CA GLN A 64 4.97 16.10 -2.43
C GLN A 64 4.37 15.14 -1.39
N TYR A 65 4.11 13.89 -1.75
CA TYR A 65 3.58 12.87 -0.84
C TYR A 65 4.51 12.66 0.36
N ASN A 66 5.80 12.52 0.08
CA ASN A 66 6.81 12.34 1.12
C ASN A 66 6.94 13.60 1.99
N GLU A 67 6.78 14.80 1.45
CA GLU A 67 6.76 16.06 2.22
C GLU A 67 5.54 16.17 3.15
N GLU A 68 4.35 15.92 2.63
CA GLU A 68 3.09 15.95 3.40
C GLU A 68 3.10 14.91 4.52
N ASN A 69 3.48 13.66 4.22
CA ASN A 69 3.54 12.60 5.23
C ASN A 69 4.56 12.91 6.33
N ARG A 70 5.75 13.44 5.96
CA ARG A 70 6.75 13.90 6.94
C ARG A 70 6.20 15.04 7.79
N SER A 71 5.45 15.98 7.20
CA SER A 71 4.82 17.09 7.92
C SER A 71 3.79 16.57 8.91
N GLU A 72 2.89 15.67 8.51
CA GLU A 72 1.89 15.06 9.38
C GLU A 72 2.52 14.30 10.55
N ILE A 73 3.55 13.49 10.30
CA ILE A 73 4.24 12.74 11.35
C ILE A 73 4.89 13.71 12.34
N LYS A 74 5.55 14.77 11.85
CA LYS A 74 6.12 15.82 12.71
C LYS A 74 5.04 16.50 13.56
N ASP A 75 3.90 16.81 12.97
CA ASP A 75 2.81 17.51 13.66
C ASP A 75 2.18 16.61 14.74
N LYS A 76 1.91 15.34 14.41
CA LYS A 76 1.45 14.32 15.37
C LYS A 76 2.45 14.13 16.51
N LEU A 77 3.74 14.02 16.18
CA LEU A 77 4.82 13.87 17.16
C LEU A 77 4.92 15.09 18.09
N LYS A 78 4.85 16.30 17.53
CA LYS A 78 4.89 17.56 18.31
C LYS A 78 3.70 17.65 19.27
N ARG A 79 2.48 17.35 18.81
CA ARG A 79 1.28 17.34 19.64
C ARG A 79 1.38 16.31 20.76
N LEU A 80 1.81 15.09 20.44
CA LEU A 80 1.91 14.01 21.42
C LEU A 80 2.99 14.27 22.46
N LYS A 81 4.17 14.78 22.06
CA LYS A 81 5.24 15.18 22.99
C LYS A 81 4.79 16.32 23.91
N LYS A 82 4.16 17.37 23.35
CA LYS A 82 3.63 18.49 24.13
C LYS A 82 2.56 18.05 25.13
N PHE A 83 1.64 17.19 24.69
CA PHE A 83 0.62 16.61 25.56
C PHE A 83 1.26 15.85 26.72
N TYR A 84 2.17 14.93 26.42
CA TYR A 84 2.82 14.10 27.44
C TYR A 84 3.68 14.91 28.42
N SER A 85 4.39 15.94 27.95
CA SER A 85 5.21 16.80 28.82
C SER A 85 4.37 17.69 29.74
N ALA A 86 3.24 18.22 29.25
CA ALA A 86 2.41 19.17 29.99
C ALA A 86 1.39 18.48 30.91
N ASN A 87 1.03 17.23 30.62
CA ASN A 87 -0.05 16.50 31.28
C ASN A 87 0.47 15.17 31.83
N HIS A 88 1.74 15.10 32.22
CA HIS A 88 2.33 13.87 32.78
C HIS A 88 1.55 13.40 34.00
N ASP A 89 1.27 14.31 34.94
CA ASP A 89 0.54 14.01 36.17
C ASP A 89 -0.93 13.67 35.89
N LEU A 90 -1.52 14.26 34.85
CA LEU A 90 -2.86 13.91 34.38
C LEU A 90 -2.93 12.46 33.86
N VAL A 91 -1.87 11.93 33.26
CA VAL A 91 -1.79 10.50 32.90
C VAL A 91 -1.86 9.63 34.16
N ASP A 92 -1.23 10.06 35.25
CA ASP A 92 -1.30 9.39 36.55
C ASP A 92 -2.66 9.55 37.23
N GLU A 93 -3.39 10.64 36.99
CA GLU A 93 -4.74 10.88 37.54
C GLU A 93 -5.82 10.06 36.82
N ILE A 94 -5.71 9.90 35.50
CA ILE A 94 -6.71 9.18 34.68
C ILE A 94 -6.45 7.68 34.60
N ALA A 95 -5.19 7.25 34.76
CA ALA A 95 -4.85 5.84 34.66
C ALA A 95 -5.23 5.09 35.96
N PRO A 96 -5.83 3.89 35.86
CA PRO A 96 -6.03 3.03 37.02
C PRO A 96 -4.71 2.84 37.77
N SER A 97 -4.73 2.82 39.11
CA SER A 97 -3.51 2.87 39.94
C SER A 97 -2.49 1.77 39.63
N ARG A 98 -2.95 0.60 39.15
CA ARG A 98 -2.11 -0.54 38.75
C ARG A 98 -1.58 -0.44 37.31
N GLU A 99 -2.14 0.45 36.50
CA GLU A 99 -1.85 0.59 35.07
C GLU A 99 -1.09 1.87 34.69
N LYS A 100 -0.81 2.76 35.64
CA LYS A 100 -0.09 4.03 35.39
C LYS A 100 1.15 3.86 34.52
N GLU A 101 2.04 2.95 34.91
CA GLU A 101 3.27 2.65 34.16
C GLU A 101 3.00 2.13 32.74
N ARG A 102 1.91 1.37 32.55
CA ARG A 102 1.46 0.86 31.25
C ARG A 102 1.01 2.00 30.35
N PHE A 103 0.23 2.95 30.85
CA PHE A 103 -0.21 4.13 30.10
C PHE A 103 0.98 5.00 29.66
N HIS A 104 1.95 5.24 30.56
CA HIS A 104 3.19 5.92 30.20
C HIS A 104 3.95 5.19 29.09
N LYS A 105 4.11 3.86 29.20
CA LYS A 105 4.76 3.04 28.17
C LYS A 105 4.04 3.11 26.82
N ILE A 106 2.70 3.10 26.78
CA ILE A 106 1.93 3.22 25.54
C ILE A 106 2.23 4.54 24.83
N ILE A 107 2.17 5.66 25.56
CA ILE A 107 2.42 6.99 24.98
C ILE A 107 3.87 7.11 24.50
N GLN A 108 4.84 6.68 25.32
CA GLN A 108 6.25 6.70 24.95
C GLN A 108 6.56 5.79 23.75
N ASN A 109 5.96 4.60 23.68
CA ASN A 109 6.11 3.70 22.53
C ASN A 109 5.52 4.31 21.26
N LYS A 110 4.39 5.01 21.36
CA LYS A 110 3.81 5.72 20.22
C LYS A 110 4.72 6.86 19.73
N ILE A 111 5.33 7.62 20.65
CA ILE A 111 6.34 8.64 20.32
C ILE A 111 7.52 8.00 19.59
N LYS A 112 8.13 6.95 20.14
CA LYS A 112 9.26 6.23 19.52
C LYS A 112 8.90 5.67 18.13
N SER A 113 7.69 5.14 17.98
CA SER A 113 7.20 4.64 16.69
C SER A 113 7.13 5.76 15.65
N LEU A 114 6.61 6.94 16.02
CA LEU A 114 6.53 8.09 15.13
C LEU A 114 7.91 8.65 14.79
N GLU A 115 8.84 8.67 15.73
CA GLU A 115 10.25 9.06 15.48
C GLU A 115 10.92 8.12 14.47
N LYS A 116 10.70 6.81 14.62
CA LYS A 116 11.21 5.80 13.69
C LYS A 116 10.60 5.95 12.29
N SER A 117 9.29 6.18 12.20
CA SER A 117 8.62 6.46 10.93
C SER A 117 9.19 7.70 10.26
N LEU A 118 9.43 8.77 11.02
CA LEU A 118 10.02 10.00 10.49
C LEU A 118 11.45 9.79 9.99
N ASP A 119 12.27 9.03 10.72
CA ASP A 119 13.64 8.69 10.29
C ASP A 119 13.62 7.85 9.00
N PHE A 120 12.73 6.86 8.92
CA PHE A 120 12.56 6.04 7.72
C PHE A 120 12.11 6.88 6.51
N ASP A 121 11.08 7.72 6.65
CA ASP A 121 10.57 8.57 5.59
C ASP A 121 11.58 9.64 5.17
N SER A 122 12.42 10.12 6.10
CA SER A 122 13.49 11.07 5.78
C SER A 122 14.59 10.47 4.90
N LYS A 123 14.77 9.14 4.97
CA LYS A 123 15.74 8.36 4.19
C LYS A 123 15.15 7.81 2.88
N SER A 124 13.82 7.77 2.78
CA SER A 124 13.11 7.31 1.58
C SER A 124 13.33 8.31 0.45
N ARG A 125 14.09 7.91 -0.58
CA ARG A 125 14.21 8.70 -1.82
C ARG A 125 12.89 8.61 -2.60
N ALA A 126 12.45 9.73 -3.16
CA ALA A 126 11.38 9.72 -4.16
C ALA A 126 11.81 8.84 -5.35
N GLY A 127 10.87 8.10 -5.91
CA GLY A 127 11.10 7.24 -7.05
C GLY A 127 9.95 7.36 -8.05
N GLU A 128 10.29 7.58 -9.31
CA GLU A 128 9.34 7.89 -10.41
C GLU A 128 8.20 6.86 -10.58
N ASN A 129 8.41 5.63 -10.09
CA ASN A 129 7.47 4.52 -10.26
C ASN A 129 6.90 3.98 -8.95
N LYS A 130 7.21 4.58 -7.79
CA LYS A 130 6.69 4.09 -6.50
C LYS A 130 5.16 4.11 -6.45
N GLY A 131 4.54 5.22 -6.84
CA GLY A 131 3.08 5.33 -6.95
C GLY A 131 2.47 4.27 -7.89
N VAL A 132 3.14 3.98 -9.01
CA VAL A 132 2.70 2.94 -9.97
C VAL A 132 2.77 1.54 -9.35
N VAL A 133 3.84 1.22 -8.61
CA VAL A 133 3.97 -0.05 -7.89
C VAL A 133 2.84 -0.19 -6.87
N PHE A 134 2.57 0.84 -6.07
CA PHE A 134 1.45 0.80 -5.12
C PHE A 134 0.10 0.62 -5.82
N ALA A 135 -0.15 1.36 -6.90
CA ALA A 135 -1.41 1.29 -7.63
C ALA A 135 -1.61 -0.03 -8.41
N LEU A 136 -0.53 -0.78 -8.66
CA LEU A 136 -0.58 -2.12 -9.25
C LEU A 136 -0.98 -3.23 -8.28
N ARG A 137 -0.99 -2.95 -6.97
CA ARG A 137 -1.22 -3.96 -5.92
C ARG A 137 -2.52 -4.73 -6.16
N ASP A 138 -3.62 -4.02 -6.34
CA ASP A 138 -4.94 -4.64 -6.49
C ASP A 138 -4.99 -5.52 -7.74
N LEU A 139 -4.44 -5.05 -8.86
CA LEU A 139 -4.35 -5.85 -10.08
C LEU A 139 -3.53 -7.13 -9.86
N ILE A 140 -2.33 -7.03 -9.30
CA ILE A 140 -1.47 -8.19 -9.06
C ILE A 140 -2.12 -9.18 -8.08
N TYR A 141 -2.86 -8.68 -7.09
CA TYR A 141 -3.52 -9.54 -6.10
C TYR A 141 -4.71 -10.27 -6.73
N CYS A 142 -5.54 -9.58 -7.51
CA CYS A 142 -6.61 -10.24 -8.27
C CYS A 142 -6.07 -11.32 -9.20
N LEU A 143 -4.99 -11.02 -9.94
CA LEU A 143 -4.39 -11.99 -10.86
C LEU A 143 -3.80 -13.21 -10.14
N GLU A 144 -3.25 -13.00 -8.94
CA GLU A 144 -2.79 -14.08 -8.08
C GLU A 144 -3.95 -14.88 -7.49
N ASP A 145 -5.07 -14.26 -7.14
CA ASP A 145 -6.28 -14.94 -6.66
C ASP A 145 -6.99 -15.75 -7.74
N PHE A 146 -6.76 -15.41 -9.00
CA PHE A 146 -7.22 -16.18 -10.15
C PHE A 146 -6.29 -17.36 -10.49
N ASP A 147 -5.27 -17.60 -9.67
CA ASP A 147 -4.24 -18.63 -9.87
C ASP A 147 -3.52 -18.52 -11.23
N PHE A 148 -3.34 -17.30 -11.74
CA PHE A 148 -2.67 -17.11 -13.02
C PHE A 148 -1.15 -17.31 -12.90
N PRO A 149 -0.51 -18.03 -13.85
CA PRO A 149 0.95 -18.17 -13.85
C PRO A 149 1.66 -16.83 -13.88
N ARG A 150 2.83 -16.73 -13.22
CA ARG A 150 3.61 -15.49 -13.13
C ARG A 150 3.86 -14.82 -14.47
N THR A 151 4.18 -15.60 -15.50
CA THR A 151 4.42 -15.14 -16.87
C THR A 151 3.18 -14.44 -17.43
N LYS A 152 2.01 -15.07 -17.28
CA LYS A 152 0.73 -14.50 -17.71
C LYS A 152 0.38 -13.21 -16.97
N GLN A 153 0.64 -13.14 -15.66
CA GLN A 153 0.45 -11.90 -14.90
C GLN A 153 1.32 -10.76 -15.47
N ILE A 154 2.59 -11.07 -15.81
CA ILE A 154 3.50 -10.10 -16.42
C ILE A 154 2.99 -9.66 -17.80
N ASP A 155 2.51 -10.60 -18.62
CA ASP A 155 1.99 -10.31 -19.95
C ASP A 155 0.77 -9.36 -19.90
N ILE A 156 -0.15 -9.59 -18.96
CA ILE A 156 -1.32 -8.71 -18.76
C ILE A 156 -0.88 -7.28 -18.36
N VAL A 157 0.07 -7.16 -17.43
CA VAL A 157 0.61 -5.85 -17.02
C VAL A 157 1.34 -5.17 -18.19
N TYR A 158 2.09 -5.94 -18.97
CA TYR A 158 2.80 -5.46 -20.15
C TYR A 158 1.84 -4.89 -21.19
N GLU A 159 0.78 -5.62 -21.52
CA GLU A 159 -0.26 -5.18 -22.44
C GLU A 159 -1.00 -3.94 -21.94
N LEU A 160 -1.26 -3.84 -20.62
CA LEU A 160 -1.85 -2.65 -20.02
C LEU A 160 -0.92 -1.43 -20.15
N PHE A 161 0.37 -1.60 -19.88
CA PHE A 161 1.35 -0.52 -20.02
C PHE A 161 1.45 -0.04 -21.46
N LYS A 162 1.40 -0.96 -22.43
CA LYS A 162 1.33 -0.64 -23.87
C LYS A 162 0.07 0.14 -24.22
N GLU A 163 -1.09 -0.32 -23.76
CA GLU A 163 -2.39 0.32 -24.04
C GLU A 163 -2.44 1.78 -23.57
N PHE A 164 -1.73 2.09 -22.48
CA PHE A 164 -1.67 3.44 -21.90
C PHE A 164 -0.39 4.20 -22.24
N ASN A 165 0.44 3.70 -23.16
CA ASN A 165 1.70 4.34 -23.58
C ASN A 165 2.64 4.68 -22.41
N PHE A 166 2.68 3.84 -21.39
CA PHE A 166 3.49 4.06 -20.20
C PHE A 166 4.98 3.85 -20.53
N ASP A 167 5.84 4.83 -20.23
CA ASP A 167 7.32 4.74 -20.23
C ASP A 167 7.95 3.93 -21.39
N ASP A 168 7.42 4.09 -22.60
CA ASP A 168 7.87 3.41 -23.84
C ASP A 168 7.69 1.88 -23.88
N TYR A 169 6.90 1.30 -22.98
CA TYR A 169 6.50 -0.10 -23.08
C TYR A 169 5.82 -0.35 -24.44
N GLY A 170 6.27 -1.40 -25.14
CA GLY A 170 5.84 -1.72 -26.51
C GLY A 170 6.62 -1.02 -27.62
N LYS A 171 7.56 -0.14 -27.29
CA LYS A 171 8.53 0.42 -28.24
C LYS A 171 9.91 -0.13 -27.93
N GLU A 172 10.61 -0.54 -28.98
CA GLU A 172 12.01 -0.93 -28.87
C GLU A 172 12.87 0.33 -28.69
N THR A 173 13.70 0.33 -27.64
CA THR A 173 14.60 1.45 -27.36
C THR A 173 16.04 0.96 -27.31
N HIS A 174 16.98 1.77 -27.80
CA HIS A 174 18.40 1.45 -27.75
C HIS A 174 19.07 2.27 -26.66
N THR A 175 19.68 1.60 -25.70
CA THR A 175 20.63 2.24 -24.78
C THR A 175 22.02 1.78 -25.14
N LYS A 176 22.79 2.63 -25.86
CA LYS A 176 24.22 2.55 -26.28
C LYS A 176 24.81 1.18 -26.73
N GLU A 177 24.48 0.08 -26.07
CA GLU A 177 24.95 -1.29 -26.29
C GLU A 177 23.84 -2.37 -26.19
N ILE A 178 22.61 -2.03 -25.75
CA ILE A 178 21.52 -3.00 -25.53
C ILE A 178 20.23 -2.54 -26.22
N LEU A 179 19.65 -3.43 -27.03
CA LEU A 179 18.26 -3.34 -27.48
C LEU A 179 17.35 -3.70 -26.31
N ILE A 180 16.52 -2.76 -25.88
CA ILE A 180 15.47 -3.00 -24.89
C ILE A 180 14.21 -3.34 -25.68
N GLY A 181 13.97 -4.64 -25.85
CA GLY A 181 12.77 -5.16 -26.49
C GLY A 181 11.72 -5.60 -25.48
N GLU A 182 10.70 -6.28 -25.97
CA GLU A 182 9.64 -6.87 -25.15
C GLU A 182 10.17 -7.78 -24.01
N PRO A 183 11.16 -8.68 -24.22
CA PRO A 183 11.67 -9.53 -23.15
C PRO A 183 12.25 -8.73 -21.98
N GLU A 184 13.08 -7.71 -22.26
CA GLU A 184 13.69 -6.86 -21.25
C GLU A 184 12.63 -6.01 -20.52
N GLN A 185 11.60 -5.55 -21.23
CA GLN A 185 10.49 -4.81 -20.64
C GLN A 185 9.67 -5.69 -19.69
N LYS A 186 9.36 -6.93 -20.08
CA LYS A 186 8.67 -7.91 -19.22
C LYS A 186 9.50 -8.27 -17.99
N GLU A 187 10.82 -8.38 -18.14
CA GLU A 187 11.73 -8.60 -17.02
C GLU A 187 11.76 -7.42 -16.04
N ARG A 188 11.65 -6.18 -16.54
CA ARG A 188 11.48 -4.99 -15.68
C ARG A 188 10.17 -5.03 -14.89
N ILE A 189 9.06 -5.44 -15.52
CA ILE A 189 7.78 -5.64 -14.84
C ILE A 189 7.95 -6.65 -13.70
N ARG A 190 8.55 -7.81 -13.99
CA ARG A 190 8.82 -8.84 -12.98
C ARG A 190 9.61 -8.31 -11.79
N LYS A 191 10.74 -7.64 -12.06
CA LYS A 191 11.71 -7.24 -11.04
C LYS A 191 11.25 -6.07 -10.19
N TYR A 192 10.69 -5.04 -10.82
CA TYR A 192 10.43 -3.75 -10.16
C TYR A 192 8.99 -3.54 -9.74
N PHE A 193 8.04 -4.30 -10.32
CA PHE A 193 6.62 -4.12 -10.03
C PHE A 193 6.02 -5.38 -9.39
N GLN A 194 6.10 -6.53 -10.06
CA GLN A 194 5.44 -7.75 -9.61
C GLN A 194 6.09 -8.36 -8.37
N SER A 195 7.40 -8.65 -8.40
CA SER A 195 8.09 -9.35 -7.30
C SER A 195 7.97 -8.63 -5.94
N PRO A 196 8.12 -7.29 -5.86
CA PRO A 196 7.92 -6.58 -4.60
C PRO A 196 6.52 -6.79 -4.01
N LEU A 197 5.48 -6.67 -4.83
CA LEU A 197 4.08 -6.80 -4.40
C LEU A 197 3.73 -8.20 -3.92
N LEU A 198 4.29 -9.24 -4.56
CA LEU A 198 4.06 -10.63 -4.17
C LEU A 198 4.77 -11.00 -2.89
N ASN A 199 5.98 -10.47 -2.69
CA ASN A 199 6.68 -10.65 -1.43
C ASN A 199 5.91 -9.97 -0.29
N GLU A 200 5.43 -8.76 -0.51
CA GLU A 200 4.54 -8.07 0.43
C GLU A 200 3.29 -8.91 0.74
N ARG A 201 2.61 -9.44 -0.28
CA ARG A 201 1.42 -10.26 -0.11
C ARG A 201 1.68 -11.51 0.73
N LYS A 202 2.80 -12.20 0.48
CA LYS A 202 3.20 -13.38 1.25
C LYS A 202 3.40 -13.06 2.73
N GLU A 203 4.04 -11.93 3.04
CA GLU A 203 4.24 -11.50 4.43
C GLU A 203 2.89 -11.13 5.09
N LEU A 204 1.98 -10.48 4.37
CA LEU A 204 0.62 -10.20 4.86
C LEU A 204 -0.18 -11.47 5.14
N ILE A 205 -0.12 -12.46 4.25
CA ILE A 205 -0.80 -13.76 4.45
C ILE A 205 -0.23 -14.48 5.69
N LYS A 206 1.11 -14.53 5.83
CA LYS A 206 1.76 -15.12 7.02
C LYS A 206 1.34 -14.40 8.30
N MET A 207 1.29 -13.06 8.27
CA MET A 207 0.89 -12.26 9.42
C MET A 207 -0.58 -12.52 9.80
N ASN A 208 -1.48 -12.57 8.81
CA ASN A 208 -2.89 -12.89 9.03
C ASN A 208 -3.08 -14.30 9.57
N GLN A 209 -2.35 -15.29 9.04
CA GLN A 209 -2.38 -16.66 9.55
C GLN A 209 -1.88 -16.72 10.99
N TYR A 210 -0.77 -16.04 11.31
CA TYR A 210 -0.26 -15.94 12.68
C TYR A 210 -1.30 -15.34 13.63
N ILE A 211 -2.00 -14.27 13.21
CA ILE A 211 -3.05 -13.63 14.01
C ILE A 211 -4.21 -14.60 14.25
N GLN A 212 -4.65 -15.34 13.22
CA GLN A 212 -5.72 -16.33 13.33
C GLN A 212 -5.32 -17.51 14.24
N ASP A 213 -4.14 -18.08 14.03
CA ASP A 213 -3.63 -19.22 14.81
C ASP A 213 -3.41 -18.86 16.28
N ASN A 214 -3.15 -17.59 16.57
CA ASN A 214 -2.94 -17.10 17.92
C ASN A 214 -4.12 -16.28 18.42
N GLN A 215 -5.27 -16.30 17.76
CA GLN A 215 -6.41 -15.46 18.12
C GLN A 215 -6.88 -15.73 19.56
N ASP A 216 -6.92 -16.99 19.99
CA ASP A 216 -7.25 -17.36 21.37
C ASP A 216 -6.16 -16.95 22.37
N ARG A 217 -4.88 -17.03 22.01
CA ARG A 217 -3.77 -16.62 22.88
C ARG A 217 -3.65 -15.11 22.99
N LEU A 218 -3.85 -14.39 21.89
CA LEU A 218 -3.85 -12.94 21.81
C LEU A 218 -5.07 -12.35 22.50
N SER A 219 -6.20 -13.05 22.45
CA SER A 219 -7.45 -12.61 23.07
C SER A 219 -7.56 -13.02 24.55
N ASN A 220 -6.89 -14.10 24.96
CA ASN A 220 -6.78 -14.55 26.35
C ASN A 220 -5.40 -14.25 26.98
N SER A 221 -4.61 -13.37 26.36
CA SER A 221 -3.36 -12.92 26.96
C SER A 221 -3.69 -12.23 28.29
N PRO A 222 -2.79 -12.25 29.30
CA PRO A 222 -3.00 -11.52 30.54
C PRO A 222 -3.43 -10.07 30.28
N GLU A 223 -2.85 -9.42 29.26
CA GLU A 223 -3.14 -8.04 28.87
C GLU A 223 -4.50 -7.87 28.17
N ALA A 224 -4.95 -8.85 27.37
CA ALA A 224 -6.26 -8.84 26.73
C ALA A 224 -7.38 -9.21 27.72
N LYS A 225 -7.07 -10.07 28.70
CA LYS A 225 -7.95 -10.40 29.82
C LYS A 225 -8.10 -9.21 30.78
N GLU A 226 -7.01 -8.54 31.12
CA GLU A 226 -7.03 -7.31 31.93
C GLU A 226 -7.79 -6.18 31.22
N ALA A 227 -7.64 -6.03 29.90
CA ALA A 227 -8.44 -5.09 29.11
C ALA A 227 -9.94 -5.46 29.08
N ARG A 228 -10.29 -6.75 28.97
CA ARG A 228 -11.70 -7.22 29.04
C ARG A 228 -12.30 -7.02 30.43
N ASP A 229 -11.55 -7.30 31.49
CA ASP A 229 -11.99 -7.14 32.88
C ASP A 229 -12.21 -5.66 33.24
N LEU A 230 -11.35 -4.76 32.70
CA LEU A 230 -11.51 -3.29 32.80
C LEU A 230 -12.76 -2.77 32.04
N ILE A 231 -13.08 -3.33 30.87
CA ILE A 231 -14.24 -2.91 30.05
C ILE A 231 -15.56 -3.49 30.59
N SER A 232 -15.55 -4.73 31.08
CA SER A 232 -16.76 -5.45 31.51
C SER A 232 -17.15 -5.20 32.97
N GLY A 233 -16.42 -4.33 33.70
CA GLY A 233 -16.76 -3.94 35.07
C GLY A 233 -16.81 -5.11 36.05
N SER A 234 -16.20 -6.26 35.72
CA SER A 234 -16.18 -7.43 36.59
C SER A 234 -15.11 -7.26 37.66
N SER A 235 -15.36 -6.32 38.58
CA SER A 235 -14.73 -6.30 39.88
C SER A 235 -15.18 -7.57 40.61
N ARG A 236 -14.31 -8.60 40.65
CA ARG A 236 -14.52 -9.73 41.56
C ARG A 236 -14.45 -9.20 43.00
N SER A 237 -15.60 -9.20 43.65
CA SER A 237 -15.79 -9.24 45.11
C SER A 237 -15.00 -10.38 45.74
#